data_AF-A0ABD6B9W6-F1
#
_entry.id   AF-A0ABD6B9W6-F1
#
_cell.length_a   1.000
_cell.length_b   1.000
_cell.length_c   1.000
_cell.angle_alpha   90.00
_cell.angle_beta   90.00
_cell.angle_gamma   90.00
#
_symmetry.space_group_name_H-M   'P 1'
#
loop_
_entity.id
_entity.type
_entity.pdbx_description
1 polymer ?
#
loop_
_entity_poly.entity_id
_entity_poly.type
_entity_poly.pdbx_seq_one_letter_code
_entity_poly.pdbx_strand_id
1 'polypeptide(L)'
;MGTHDDLSPGDSWPHHYRGYRLTVSPDKTIWWQLYNGTDRLELEPGYAEIAENLLDEKRQGGRIHVTEQGDVLTRVEDDDEYSGVYLGNVDLDGHLLPEGQSEYRVPVRPQDLEPGDLWPSVYDGARYSFVDERVWWNNGSTNRRHTVDNGLPASVLGRLQQYKRQGGSFRITPWGDVITLIPSHPAPNLVQEQFSDLPRVVQNIIKLRKERGVEMLPIYIGNIGDWSPELSDPRSLSDALSEEEQEDLASWASSLGSTSTTTASSHKATNGSDSGESSSDSSGAEESEDDNEPRPEFEDDPMDWIRRDIEGGPE
;
A
#
# COMPACT_ATOMS: atom_id res chain seq x y z
N MET A 1 14.63 2.39 20.07
CA MET A 1 15.68 3.42 19.90
C MET A 1 16.89 2.77 19.24
N GLY A 2 16.86 2.69 17.91
CA GLY A 2 18.03 2.43 17.08
C GLY A 2 18.07 3.61 16.13
N THR A 3 18.85 4.62 16.47
CA THR A 3 19.15 5.71 15.54
C THR A 3 20.07 5.12 14.48
N HIS A 4 19.71 5.26 13.21
CA HIS A 4 20.54 4.85 12.07
C HIS A 4 21.72 5.83 11.90
N ASP A 5 22.39 6.16 13.01
CA ASP A 5 23.41 7.23 13.14
C ASP A 5 24.65 6.97 12.26
N ASP A 6 24.78 5.78 11.69
CA ASP A 6 25.88 5.39 10.82
C ASP A 6 25.57 5.55 9.31
N LEU A 7 24.32 5.84 8.92
CA LEU A 7 23.96 6.07 7.51
C LEU A 7 24.11 7.55 7.13
N SER A 8 24.82 7.79 6.04
CA SER A 8 24.93 9.10 5.38
C SER A 8 23.98 9.19 4.19
N PRO A 9 23.49 10.40 3.84
CA PRO A 9 22.74 10.58 2.60
C PRO A 9 23.50 10.01 1.39
N GLY A 10 22.80 9.23 0.55
CA GLY A 10 23.38 8.50 -0.58
C GLY A 10 23.70 7.02 -0.27
N ASP A 11 23.75 6.64 1.02
CA ASP A 11 24.00 5.24 1.39
C ASP A 11 22.83 4.32 1.03
N SER A 12 23.17 3.07 0.71
CA SER A 12 22.17 2.02 0.44
C SER A 12 21.33 1.76 1.69
N TRP A 13 20.01 1.74 1.51
CA TRP A 13 19.07 1.49 2.59
C TRP A 13 18.99 -0.01 2.90
N PRO A 14 19.36 -0.45 4.13
CA PRO A 14 19.46 -1.87 4.47
C PRO A 14 18.11 -2.51 4.81
N HIS A 15 17.03 -1.74 4.89
CA HIS A 15 15.73 -2.20 5.32
C HIS A 15 14.67 -2.12 4.21
N HIS A 16 13.43 -2.42 4.56
CA HIS A 16 12.33 -2.37 3.62
C HIS A 16 11.98 -0.92 3.21
N TYR A 17 11.77 -0.71 1.90
CA TYR A 17 11.33 0.56 1.34
C TYR A 17 9.83 0.77 1.56
N ARG A 18 9.47 1.65 2.49
CA ARG A 18 8.08 1.96 2.87
C ARG A 18 7.96 3.37 3.42
N GLY A 19 6.73 3.84 3.61
CA GLY A 19 6.46 5.07 4.35
C GLY A 19 5.39 5.93 3.72
N TYR A 20 5.31 7.16 4.22
CA TYR A 20 4.48 8.23 3.71
C TYR A 20 5.08 8.82 2.44
N ARG A 21 4.29 8.92 1.36
CA ARG A 21 4.82 9.23 0.03
C ARG A 21 4.74 10.72 -0.27
N LEU A 22 5.87 11.29 -0.65
CA LEU A 22 5.98 12.65 -1.16
C LEU A 22 6.69 12.65 -2.51
N THR A 23 6.49 13.70 -3.30
CA THR A 23 7.24 13.95 -4.53
C THR A 23 7.99 15.26 -4.40
N VAL A 24 9.19 15.29 -4.95
CA VAL A 24 10.06 16.45 -5.01
C VAL A 24 10.36 16.78 -6.46
N SER A 25 10.31 18.06 -6.82
CA SER A 25 10.64 18.59 -8.15
C SER A 25 12.11 19.07 -8.23
N PRO A 26 12.61 19.32 -9.45
CA PRO A 26 13.91 19.99 -9.65
C PRO A 26 14.05 21.35 -8.97
N ASP A 27 12.93 22.06 -8.73
CA ASP A 27 12.92 23.36 -8.05
C ASP A 27 12.86 23.26 -6.50
N LYS A 28 13.01 22.04 -5.96
CA LYS A 28 12.99 21.71 -4.53
C LYS A 28 11.62 21.86 -3.84
N THR A 29 10.55 22.01 -4.61
CA THR A 29 9.19 21.94 -4.06
C THR A 29 8.87 20.50 -3.65
N ILE A 30 8.30 20.32 -2.47
CA ILE A 30 7.83 19.01 -1.99
C ILE A 30 6.30 19.03 -1.96
N TRP A 31 5.66 18.00 -2.50
CA TRP A 31 4.20 17.87 -2.45
C TRP A 31 3.71 16.44 -2.26
N TRP A 32 2.50 16.34 -1.73
CA TRP A 32 1.72 15.13 -1.69
C TRP A 32 0.73 15.09 -2.85
N GLN A 33 0.46 13.88 -3.38
CA GLN A 33 -0.58 13.66 -4.37
C GLN A 33 -1.16 12.25 -4.21
N LEU A 34 -2.49 12.15 -4.28
CA LEU A 34 -3.18 10.86 -4.30
C LEU A 34 -2.73 10.03 -5.51
N TYR A 35 -2.66 8.71 -5.36
CA TYR A 35 -2.37 7.81 -6.49
C TYR A 35 -3.45 7.98 -7.58
N ASN A 36 -3.05 8.47 -8.76
CA ASN A 36 -3.92 8.89 -9.87
C ASN A 36 -4.83 10.10 -9.58
N GLY A 37 -4.50 10.89 -8.56
CA GLY A 37 -5.14 12.18 -8.28
C GLY A 37 -4.58 13.29 -9.17
N THR A 38 -5.39 14.31 -9.44
CA THR A 38 -4.93 15.55 -10.09
C THR A 38 -4.39 16.54 -9.08
N ASP A 39 -4.97 16.56 -7.87
CA ASP A 39 -4.75 17.61 -6.90
C ASP A 39 -3.43 17.39 -6.16
N ARG A 40 -2.52 18.36 -6.28
CA ARG A 40 -1.25 18.40 -5.56
C ARG A 40 -1.41 19.25 -4.30
N LEU A 41 -0.85 18.78 -3.20
CA LEU A 41 -0.79 19.53 -1.95
C LEU A 41 0.67 19.80 -1.60
N GLU A 42 1.08 21.05 -1.70
CA GLU A 42 2.45 21.46 -1.38
C GLU A 42 2.71 21.33 0.12
N LEU A 43 3.90 20.86 0.49
CA LEU A 43 4.31 20.69 1.88
C LEU A 43 5.03 21.95 2.37
N GLU A 44 4.58 22.49 3.50
CA GLU A 44 5.21 23.61 4.19
C GLU A 44 5.50 23.22 5.65
N PRO A 45 6.78 23.25 6.10
CA PRO A 45 7.97 23.72 5.36
C PRO A 45 8.44 22.70 4.30
N GLY A 46 9.15 23.18 3.27
CA GLY A 46 9.59 22.35 2.13
C GLY A 46 10.88 21.53 2.33
N TYR A 47 11.40 21.40 3.56
CA TYR A 47 12.60 20.60 3.91
C TYR A 47 13.76 20.64 2.89
N ALA A 48 14.37 21.82 2.71
CA ALA A 48 15.36 22.07 1.66
C ALA A 48 16.54 21.08 1.63
N GLU A 49 17.04 20.65 2.79
CA GLU A 49 18.15 19.68 2.88
C GLU A 49 17.78 18.32 2.30
N ILE A 50 16.58 17.82 2.58
CA ILE A 50 16.07 16.56 2.00
C ILE A 50 15.90 16.69 0.49
N ALA A 51 15.41 17.84 0.01
CA ALA A 51 15.29 18.10 -1.41
C ALA A 51 16.67 18.17 -2.10
N GLU A 52 17.67 18.78 -1.46
CA GLU A 52 19.05 18.82 -1.96
C GLU A 52 19.66 17.42 -2.04
N ASN A 53 19.58 16.64 -0.97
CA ASN A 53 20.10 15.26 -0.94
C ASN A 53 19.44 14.39 -2.00
N LEU A 54 18.13 14.54 -2.25
CA LEU A 54 17.47 13.84 -3.34
C LEU A 54 18.00 14.27 -4.71
N LEU A 55 18.21 15.57 -4.94
CA LEU A 55 18.62 16.09 -6.24
C LEU A 55 20.07 15.74 -6.59
N ASP A 56 20.91 15.50 -5.59
CA ASP A 56 22.26 14.96 -5.77
C ASP A 56 22.21 13.53 -6.34
N GLU A 57 21.25 12.71 -5.88
CA GLU A 57 20.98 11.37 -6.42
C GLU A 57 20.16 11.39 -7.73
N LYS A 58 19.20 12.32 -7.83
CA LYS A 58 18.21 12.41 -8.91
C LYS A 58 17.97 13.85 -9.33
N ARG A 59 18.74 14.32 -10.31
CA ARG A 59 18.67 15.71 -10.82
C ARG A 59 17.29 16.18 -11.28
N GLN A 60 16.41 15.26 -11.69
CA GLN A 60 15.05 15.58 -12.16
C GLN A 60 13.99 15.56 -11.04
N GLY A 61 14.41 15.36 -9.78
CA GLY A 61 13.50 15.11 -8.67
C GLY A 61 13.03 13.66 -8.64
N GLY A 62 11.98 13.40 -7.86
CA GLY A 62 11.44 12.06 -7.73
C GLY A 62 10.60 11.85 -6.49
N ARG A 63 10.23 10.59 -6.25
CA ARG A 63 9.45 10.19 -5.08
C ARG A 63 10.38 9.92 -3.90
N ILE A 64 9.96 10.41 -2.74
CA ILE A 64 10.55 10.06 -1.44
C ILE A 64 9.50 9.36 -0.58
N HIS A 65 9.96 8.53 0.34
CA HIS A 65 9.15 7.91 1.37
C HIS A 65 9.71 8.25 2.74
N VAL A 66 8.85 8.69 3.64
CA VAL A 66 9.20 8.96 5.05
C VAL A 66 8.72 7.80 5.91
N THR A 67 9.64 7.08 6.55
CA THR A 67 9.33 5.92 7.40
C THR A 67 8.67 6.35 8.72
N GLU A 68 8.18 5.39 9.49
CA GLU A 68 7.62 5.59 10.84
C GLU A 68 8.66 6.10 11.86
N GLN A 69 9.93 6.19 11.46
CA GLN A 69 11.05 6.68 12.27
C GLN A 69 11.58 8.04 11.75
N GLY A 70 10.94 8.61 10.73
CA GLY A 70 11.36 9.87 10.10
C GLY A 70 12.46 9.71 9.04
N ASP A 71 12.91 8.49 8.75
CA ASP A 71 13.94 8.27 7.72
C ASP A 71 13.36 8.53 6.34
N VAL A 72 14.09 9.28 5.53
CA VAL A 72 13.68 9.64 4.17
C VAL A 72 14.41 8.77 3.17
N LEU A 73 13.65 8.11 2.31
CA LEU A 73 14.14 7.11 1.37
C LEU A 73 13.75 7.45 -0.06
N THR A 74 14.65 7.20 -1.02
CA THR A 74 14.35 7.17 -2.45
C THR A 74 14.75 5.83 -3.06
N ARG A 75 14.37 5.59 -4.31
CA ARG A 75 14.86 4.42 -5.07
C ARG A 75 15.63 4.87 -6.29
N VAL A 76 16.89 4.50 -6.42
CA VAL A 76 17.70 4.82 -7.60
C VAL A 76 17.76 3.58 -8.49
N GLU A 77 17.81 3.80 -9.79
CA GLU A 77 17.99 2.74 -10.80
C GLU A 77 19.48 2.65 -11.11
N ASP A 78 20.04 1.45 -10.99
CA ASP A 78 21.43 1.14 -11.31
C ASP A 78 21.46 -0.18 -12.09
N ASP A 79 21.95 -0.15 -13.34
CA ASP A 79 22.13 -1.31 -14.23
C ASP A 79 21.00 -2.36 -14.16
N ASP A 80 19.75 -1.90 -14.35
CA ASP A 80 18.49 -2.68 -14.33
C ASP A 80 17.96 -3.11 -12.94
N GLU A 81 18.63 -2.75 -11.84
CA GLU A 81 18.16 -2.97 -10.47
C GLU A 81 17.79 -1.66 -9.76
N TYR A 82 16.69 -1.70 -9.01
CA TYR A 82 16.24 -0.55 -8.23
C TYR A 82 16.57 -0.74 -6.74
N SER A 83 17.59 -0.02 -6.27
CA SER A 83 18.02 -0.04 -4.87
C SER A 83 17.39 1.10 -4.07
N GLY A 84 17.15 0.87 -2.78
CA GLY A 84 16.72 1.93 -1.85
C GLY A 84 17.93 2.74 -1.39
N VAL A 85 17.79 4.06 -1.31
CA VAL A 85 18.83 5.00 -0.88
C VAL A 85 18.30 5.86 0.25
N TYR A 86 19.11 6.04 1.29
CA TYR A 86 18.82 6.92 2.42
C TYR A 86 19.16 8.38 2.07
N LEU A 87 18.29 9.32 2.42
CA LEU A 87 18.44 10.75 2.12
C LEU A 87 18.58 11.64 3.36
N GLY A 88 18.50 11.06 4.55
CA GLY A 88 18.47 11.79 5.82
C GLY A 88 17.24 11.49 6.65
N ASN A 89 17.10 12.20 7.76
CA ASN A 89 15.99 12.07 8.69
C ASN A 89 15.22 13.39 8.79
N VAL A 90 13.91 13.31 8.94
CA VAL A 90 13.03 14.46 9.08
C VAL A 90 11.95 14.20 10.12
N ASP A 91 11.73 15.17 11.02
CA ASP A 91 10.50 15.23 11.80
C ASP A 91 9.44 15.95 10.94
N LEU A 92 8.66 15.15 10.22
CA LEU A 92 7.68 15.68 9.28
C LEU A 92 6.57 16.44 10.03
N ASP A 93 6.46 17.74 9.84
CA ASP A 93 5.53 18.64 10.51
C ASP A 93 4.95 19.65 9.52
N GLY A 94 4.16 20.60 10.04
CA GLY A 94 3.58 21.65 9.23
C GLY A 94 2.29 21.25 8.50
N HIS A 95 2.13 21.73 7.27
CA HIS A 95 0.85 21.71 6.55
C HIS A 95 0.99 21.29 5.09
N LEU A 96 -0.10 20.73 4.57
CA LEU A 96 -0.32 20.48 3.16
C LEU A 96 -1.24 21.57 2.60
N LEU A 97 -0.78 22.25 1.57
CA LEU A 97 -1.44 23.41 0.98
C LEU A 97 -2.04 23.03 -0.38
N PRO A 98 -3.37 23.16 -0.54
CA PRO A 98 -3.98 23.08 -1.85
C PRO A 98 -3.49 24.22 -2.76
N GLU A 99 -3.24 23.91 -4.03
CA GLU A 99 -2.77 24.87 -5.02
C GLU A 99 -3.69 26.09 -5.11
N GLY A 100 -3.12 27.29 -4.89
CA GLY A 100 -3.84 28.57 -4.93
C GLY A 100 -4.87 28.78 -3.81
N GLN A 101 -4.89 27.92 -2.78
CA GLN A 101 -5.95 27.82 -1.77
C GLN A 101 -5.35 27.57 -0.36
N SER A 102 -4.37 28.38 0.02
CA SER A 102 -3.61 28.23 1.28
C SER A 102 -4.46 28.41 2.55
N GLU A 103 -5.63 29.03 2.45
CA GLU A 103 -6.61 29.12 3.54
C GLU A 103 -7.23 27.77 3.91
N TYR A 104 -7.19 26.78 3.00
CA TYR A 104 -7.69 25.42 3.21
C TYR A 104 -6.56 24.43 3.52
N ARG A 105 -5.43 24.92 4.02
CA ARG A 105 -4.31 24.07 4.44
C ARG A 105 -4.76 23.03 5.47
N VAL A 106 -4.26 21.81 5.35
CA VAL A 106 -4.53 20.73 6.32
C VAL A 106 -3.23 20.38 7.05
N PRO A 107 -3.28 20.07 8.35
CA PRO A 107 -2.09 19.68 9.08
C PRO A 107 -1.55 18.35 8.54
N VAL A 108 -0.23 18.25 8.37
CA VAL A 108 0.40 16.98 7.98
C VAL A 108 0.25 15.99 9.13
N ARG A 109 0.45 16.47 10.37
CA ARG A 109 0.26 15.74 11.63
C ARG A 109 -0.83 16.39 12.49
N PRO A 110 -2.11 16.00 12.32
CA PRO A 110 -3.19 16.41 13.22
C PRO A 110 -2.85 16.11 14.68
N GLN A 111 -3.20 17.02 15.59
CA GLN A 111 -3.04 16.84 17.03
C GLN A 111 -4.39 16.68 17.71
N ASP A 112 -4.37 16.25 18.98
CA ASP A 112 -5.55 16.20 19.86
C ASP A 112 -6.70 15.30 19.35
N LEU A 113 -6.37 14.22 18.63
CA LEU A 113 -7.35 13.24 18.15
C LEU A 113 -7.61 12.14 19.18
N GLU A 114 -8.87 11.80 19.38
CA GLU A 114 -9.28 10.62 20.12
C GLU A 114 -9.48 9.43 19.17
N PRO A 115 -9.18 8.20 19.62
CA PRO A 115 -9.43 6.99 18.84
C PRO A 115 -10.90 6.88 18.43
N GLY A 116 -11.15 6.82 17.12
CA GLY A 116 -12.48 6.84 16.51
C GLY A 116 -12.84 8.15 15.83
N ASP A 117 -12.09 9.22 16.07
CA ASP A 117 -12.26 10.48 15.37
C ASP A 117 -11.90 10.36 13.89
N LEU A 118 -12.51 11.21 13.07
CA LEU A 118 -12.10 11.44 11.69
C LEU A 118 -10.64 11.90 11.65
N TRP A 119 -9.85 11.31 10.76
CA TRP A 119 -8.50 11.78 10.46
C TRP A 119 -8.58 12.99 9.51
N PRO A 120 -8.24 14.22 9.94
CA PRO A 120 -8.47 15.44 9.17
C PRO A 120 -7.29 15.78 8.25
N SER A 121 -6.61 14.76 7.72
CA SER A 121 -5.47 14.90 6.81
C SER A 121 -5.49 13.81 5.76
N VAL A 122 -4.46 13.75 4.92
CA VAL A 122 -4.36 12.74 3.86
C VAL A 122 -4.22 11.33 4.46
N TYR A 123 -4.85 10.36 3.81
CA TYR A 123 -4.71 8.95 4.16
C TYR A 123 -3.48 8.36 3.45
N ASP A 124 -2.32 8.49 4.08
CA ASP A 124 -1.07 7.94 3.57
C ASP A 124 -0.15 7.45 4.70
N GLY A 125 0.88 6.68 4.33
CA GLY A 125 1.79 6.01 5.23
C GLY A 125 2.11 4.59 4.76
N ALA A 126 2.92 3.89 5.55
CA ALA A 126 3.24 2.51 5.26
C ALA A 126 1.99 1.62 5.34
N ARG A 127 1.81 0.74 4.34
CA ARG A 127 0.60 -0.07 4.19
C ARG A 127 0.71 -1.36 4.97
N TYR A 128 -0.25 -1.59 5.85
CA TYR A 128 -0.38 -2.85 6.55
C TYR A 128 -1.76 -3.44 6.35
N SER A 129 -1.87 -4.74 6.62
CA SER A 129 -3.12 -5.48 6.65
C SER A 129 -3.12 -6.41 7.84
N PHE A 130 -4.29 -6.66 8.41
CA PHE A 130 -4.44 -7.59 9.51
C PHE A 130 -5.66 -8.49 9.31
N VAL A 131 -5.61 -9.68 9.90
CA VAL A 131 -6.72 -10.62 10.08
C VAL A 131 -6.50 -11.31 11.42
N ASP A 132 -7.51 -11.29 12.29
CA ASP A 132 -7.39 -11.73 13.68
C ASP A 132 -6.21 -11.04 14.38
N GLU A 133 -5.21 -11.80 14.82
CA GLU A 133 -3.99 -11.30 15.46
C GLU A 133 -2.80 -11.16 14.51
N ARG A 134 -2.95 -11.65 13.27
CA ARG A 134 -1.86 -11.66 12.28
C ARG A 134 -1.82 -10.34 11.53
N VAL A 135 -0.61 -9.85 11.33
CA VAL A 135 -0.36 -8.57 10.67
C VAL A 135 0.67 -8.79 9.57
N TRP A 136 0.44 -8.13 8.44
CA TRP A 136 1.35 -8.13 7.30
C TRP A 136 1.63 -6.72 6.84
N TRP A 137 2.89 -6.43 6.57
CA TRP A 137 3.28 -5.27 5.80
C TRP A 137 3.12 -5.58 4.30
N ASN A 138 2.52 -4.65 3.56
CA ASN A 138 2.36 -4.78 2.11
C ASN A 138 3.46 -3.99 1.42
N ASN A 139 4.35 -4.70 0.74
CA ASN A 139 5.41 -4.09 -0.05
C ASN A 139 4.82 -3.49 -1.33
N GLY A 140 4.93 -2.17 -1.47
CA GLY A 140 4.38 -1.44 -2.62
C GLY A 140 5.10 -1.68 -3.94
N SER A 141 6.36 -2.14 -3.91
CA SER A 141 7.14 -2.41 -5.13
C SER A 141 6.92 -3.83 -5.66
N THR A 142 6.91 -4.82 -4.77
CA THR A 142 6.80 -6.24 -5.15
C THR A 142 5.38 -6.79 -5.05
N ASN A 143 4.45 -6.02 -4.48
CA ASN A 143 3.12 -6.47 -4.07
C ASN A 143 3.11 -7.68 -3.13
N ARG A 144 4.26 -8.04 -2.53
CA ARG A 144 4.39 -9.14 -1.58
C ARG A 144 3.99 -8.69 -0.16
N ARG A 145 3.58 -9.66 0.64
CA ARG A 145 3.19 -9.47 2.04
C ARG A 145 4.23 -10.06 2.96
N HIS A 146 4.89 -9.21 3.75
CA HIS A 146 5.85 -9.64 4.76
C HIS A 146 5.12 -9.78 6.09
N THR A 147 5.41 -10.84 6.82
CA THR A 147 4.76 -11.07 8.12
C THR A 147 5.37 -10.12 9.15
N VAL A 148 4.54 -9.57 10.04
CA VAL A 148 4.99 -8.79 11.18
C VAL A 148 5.00 -9.72 12.40
N ASP A 149 6.17 -10.21 12.76
CA ASP A 149 6.32 -11.34 13.69
C ASP A 149 5.95 -10.96 15.13
N ASN A 150 6.27 -9.72 15.53
CA ASN A 150 5.97 -9.19 16.86
C ASN A 150 4.53 -8.65 17.00
N GLY A 151 3.71 -8.73 15.94
CA GLY A 151 2.33 -8.24 15.93
C GLY A 151 2.20 -6.74 16.20
N LEU A 152 0.95 -6.26 16.37
CA LEU A 152 0.67 -4.88 16.76
C LEU A 152 0.46 -4.74 18.28
N PRO A 153 0.67 -3.55 18.86
CA PRO A 153 0.24 -3.27 20.23
C PRO A 153 -1.24 -3.62 20.44
N ALA A 154 -1.55 -4.35 21.52
CA ALA A 154 -2.89 -4.89 21.77
C ALA A 154 -3.99 -3.81 21.82
N SER A 155 -3.66 -2.60 22.28
CA SER A 155 -4.55 -1.45 22.30
C SER A 155 -4.96 -1.01 20.89
N VAL A 156 -4.02 -0.98 19.95
CA VAL A 156 -4.24 -0.63 18.54
C VAL A 156 -5.00 -1.75 17.84
N LEU A 157 -4.56 -3.00 18.00
CA LEU A 157 -5.19 -4.16 17.38
C LEU A 157 -6.65 -4.33 17.81
N GLY A 158 -6.93 -4.21 19.12
CA GLY A 158 -8.29 -4.32 19.64
C GLY A 158 -9.22 -3.24 19.08
N ARG A 159 -8.74 -2.01 18.89
CA ARG A 159 -9.51 -0.93 18.25
C ARG A 159 -9.69 -1.16 16.76
N LEU A 160 -8.66 -1.63 16.05
CA LEU A 160 -8.79 -2.02 14.63
C LEU A 160 -9.89 -3.07 14.47
N GLN A 161 -9.93 -4.09 15.33
CA GLN A 161 -10.94 -5.15 15.30
C GLN A 161 -12.36 -4.64 15.62
N GLN A 162 -12.51 -3.57 16.41
CA GLN A 162 -13.81 -2.95 16.66
C GLN A 162 -14.41 -2.36 15.38
N TYR A 163 -13.60 -1.66 14.57
CA TYR A 163 -14.04 -1.04 13.31
C TYR A 163 -14.01 -2.01 12.12
N LYS A 164 -13.09 -2.98 12.11
CA LYS A 164 -12.86 -3.94 11.02
C LYS A 164 -12.77 -5.37 11.56
N ARG A 165 -13.93 -5.92 11.96
CA ARG A 165 -14.04 -7.26 12.57
C ARG A 165 -13.48 -8.40 11.73
N GLN A 166 -13.54 -8.30 10.41
CA GLN A 166 -13.07 -9.34 9.49
C GLN A 166 -11.60 -9.13 9.06
N GLY A 167 -10.90 -8.17 9.68
CA GLY A 167 -9.62 -7.69 9.21
C GLY A 167 -9.75 -6.66 8.10
N GLY A 168 -8.60 -6.18 7.62
CA GLY A 168 -8.52 -5.20 6.56
C GLY A 168 -7.20 -4.46 6.54
N SER A 169 -7.14 -3.40 5.74
CA SER A 169 -5.96 -2.54 5.62
C SER A 169 -5.96 -1.38 6.61
N PHE A 170 -4.77 -0.94 6.98
CA PHE A 170 -4.52 0.28 7.73
C PHE A 170 -3.18 0.89 7.28
N ARG A 171 -2.93 2.13 7.72
CA ARG A 171 -1.67 2.83 7.49
C ARG A 171 -1.04 3.21 8.81
N ILE A 172 0.28 3.25 8.82
CA ILE A 172 1.07 3.84 9.89
C ILE A 172 1.79 5.06 9.30
N THR A 173 1.59 6.22 9.92
CA THR A 173 2.20 7.49 9.51
C THR A 173 3.65 7.61 10.01
N PRO A 174 4.42 8.64 9.58
CA PRO A 174 5.78 8.86 10.05
C PRO A 174 5.94 9.06 11.57
N TRP A 175 4.85 9.37 12.27
CA TRP A 175 4.83 9.60 13.72
C TRP A 175 4.23 8.44 14.51
N GLY A 176 4.00 7.31 13.83
CA GLY A 176 3.39 6.13 14.43
C GLY A 176 1.87 6.23 14.64
N ASP A 177 1.20 7.22 14.05
CA ASP A 177 -0.26 7.26 14.09
C ASP A 177 -0.85 6.21 13.16
N VAL A 178 -1.83 5.47 13.68
CA VAL A 178 -2.51 4.40 12.98
C VAL A 178 -3.85 4.90 12.49
N ILE A 179 -4.04 4.82 11.17
CA ILE A 179 -5.26 5.26 10.50
C ILE A 179 -5.83 4.14 9.67
N THR A 180 -7.16 4.05 9.62
CA THR A 180 -7.86 3.05 8.80
C THR A 180 -9.07 3.65 8.12
N LEU A 181 -9.53 3.02 7.04
CA LEU A 181 -10.70 3.45 6.29
C LEU A 181 -11.94 2.68 6.71
N ILE A 182 -13.02 3.39 7.00
CA ILE A 182 -14.35 2.80 7.23
C ILE A 182 -15.34 3.28 6.14
N PRO A 183 -16.37 2.47 5.81
CA PRO A 183 -17.46 2.95 4.98
C PRO A 183 -18.12 4.18 5.59
N SER A 184 -18.33 5.22 4.78
CA SER A 184 -19.11 6.40 5.14
C SER A 184 -20.55 6.07 5.56
N HIS A 185 -21.09 4.95 5.06
CA HIS A 185 -22.41 4.48 5.41
C HIS A 185 -22.41 2.95 5.62
N PRO A 186 -22.74 2.46 6.83
CA PRO A 186 -22.99 3.21 8.07
C PRO A 186 -21.68 3.58 8.80
N ALA A 187 -21.26 4.85 8.77
CA ALA A 187 -20.23 5.38 9.68
C ALA A 187 -20.85 5.82 11.03
N PRO A 188 -20.07 5.88 12.13
CA PRO A 188 -20.52 6.49 13.38
C PRO A 188 -20.97 7.94 13.18
N ASN A 189 -22.02 8.39 13.89
CA ASN A 189 -22.55 9.76 13.77
C ASN A 189 -21.48 10.82 14.00
N LEU A 190 -20.60 10.60 14.99
CA LEU A 190 -19.48 11.52 15.30
C LEU A 190 -18.60 11.78 14.07
N VAL A 191 -18.20 10.73 13.35
CA VAL A 191 -17.33 10.84 12.17
C VAL A 191 -18.07 11.55 11.03
N GLN A 192 -19.38 11.32 10.89
CA GLN A 192 -20.20 12.01 9.89
C GLN A 192 -20.32 13.51 10.19
N GLU A 193 -20.55 13.87 11.47
CA GLU A 193 -20.62 15.26 11.94
C GLU A 193 -19.29 15.97 11.72
N GLN A 194 -18.18 15.39 12.20
CA GLN A 194 -16.82 15.88 11.98
C GLN A 194 -16.53 16.09 10.49
N PHE A 195 -16.92 15.15 9.63
CA PHE A 195 -16.71 15.28 8.18
C PHE A 195 -17.56 16.40 7.57
N SER A 196 -18.80 16.57 8.04
CA SER A 196 -19.71 17.61 7.54
C SER A 196 -19.28 19.02 7.93
N ASP A 197 -18.58 19.17 9.05
CA ASP A 197 -18.07 20.45 9.54
C ASP A 197 -16.83 20.96 8.76
N LEU A 198 -16.18 20.08 7.99
CA LEU A 198 -15.01 20.45 7.21
C LEU A 198 -15.37 21.26 5.96
N PRO A 199 -14.52 22.23 5.55
CA PRO A 199 -14.67 22.91 4.27
C PRO A 199 -14.70 21.93 3.10
N ARG A 200 -15.44 22.24 2.03
CA ARG A 200 -15.61 21.34 0.89
C ARG A 200 -14.29 20.92 0.24
N VAL A 201 -13.32 21.83 0.19
CA VAL A 201 -11.96 21.58 -0.32
C VAL A 201 -11.27 20.51 0.52
N VAL A 202 -11.33 20.64 1.84
CA VAL A 202 -10.77 19.69 2.81
C VAL A 202 -11.49 18.34 2.76
N GLN A 203 -12.83 18.34 2.63
CA GLN A 203 -13.61 17.13 2.39
C GLN A 203 -13.13 16.38 1.14
N ASN A 204 -12.82 17.08 0.05
CA ASN A 204 -12.34 16.45 -1.18
C ASN A 204 -10.94 15.84 -1.02
N ILE A 205 -10.09 16.43 -0.18
CA ILE A 205 -8.75 15.91 0.14
C ILE A 205 -8.85 14.62 0.96
N ILE A 206 -9.70 14.61 2.00
CA ILE A 206 -9.85 13.49 2.94
C ILE A 206 -10.66 12.34 2.33
N LYS A 207 -11.65 12.68 1.50
CA LYS A 207 -12.51 11.70 0.84
C LYS A 207 -11.73 10.98 -0.25
N LEU A 208 -11.22 9.81 0.09
CA LEU A 208 -10.72 8.89 -0.92
C LEU A 208 -11.86 8.50 -1.87
N ARG A 209 -11.58 8.58 -3.18
CA ARG A 209 -12.55 8.22 -4.22
C ARG A 209 -13.04 6.78 -4.01
N LYS A 210 -14.32 6.59 -4.32
CA LYS A 210 -15.13 5.37 -4.15
C LYS A 210 -14.31 4.08 -4.29
N GLU A 211 -14.16 3.35 -3.19
CA GLU A 211 -13.72 1.95 -3.27
C GLU A 211 -14.95 1.11 -3.60
N ARG A 212 -14.98 0.51 -4.81
CA ARG A 212 -16.11 -0.31 -5.30
C ARG A 212 -17.48 0.40 -5.20
N GLY A 213 -17.50 1.71 -5.40
CA GLY A 213 -18.73 2.51 -5.33
C GLY A 213 -19.07 3.07 -3.95
N VAL A 214 -18.35 2.66 -2.88
CA VAL A 214 -18.57 3.09 -1.50
C VAL A 214 -17.57 4.17 -1.12
N GLU A 215 -18.06 5.27 -0.55
CA GLU A 215 -17.20 6.34 -0.05
C GLU A 215 -16.60 5.91 1.28
N MET A 216 -15.29 6.10 1.42
CA MET A 216 -14.54 5.67 2.60
C MET A 216 -14.01 6.88 3.35
N LEU A 217 -14.08 6.85 4.67
CA LEU A 217 -13.58 7.91 5.55
C LEU A 217 -12.41 7.39 6.39
N PRO A 218 -11.30 8.14 6.49
CA PRO A 218 -10.19 7.76 7.35
C PRO A 218 -10.51 8.11 8.80
N ILE A 219 -10.27 7.17 9.70
CA ILE A 219 -10.43 7.34 11.14
C ILE A 219 -9.10 7.09 11.84
N TYR A 220 -8.90 7.81 12.94
CA TYR A 220 -7.77 7.63 13.84
C TYR A 220 -8.01 6.44 14.77
N ILE A 221 -7.01 5.59 14.95
CA ILE A 221 -7.11 4.38 15.80
C ILE A 221 -6.27 4.52 17.07
N GLY A 222 -5.16 5.25 17.00
CA GLY A 222 -4.21 5.41 18.09
C GLY A 222 -2.79 5.51 17.56
N ASN A 223 -1.83 5.49 18.48
CA ASN A 223 -0.42 5.61 18.19
C ASN A 223 0.32 4.34 18.63
N ILE A 224 1.31 3.90 17.85
CA ILE A 224 2.13 2.71 18.16
C ILE A 224 3.26 2.98 19.18
N GLY A 225 3.54 4.24 19.49
CA GLY A 225 4.64 4.65 20.37
C GLY A 225 5.99 4.23 19.81
N ASP A 226 6.84 3.67 20.68
CA ASP A 226 8.18 3.19 20.31
C ASP A 226 8.20 1.81 19.62
N TRP A 227 7.03 1.29 19.22
CA TRP A 227 6.94 -0.01 18.55
C TRP A 227 7.59 0.04 17.17
N SER A 228 8.41 -0.97 16.87
CA SER A 228 9.02 -1.18 15.56
C SER A 228 8.62 -2.54 15.00
N PRO A 229 8.18 -2.64 13.74
CA PRO A 229 7.81 -3.90 13.13
C PRO A 229 9.03 -4.79 12.90
N GLU A 230 8.97 -6.04 13.37
CA GLU A 230 9.91 -7.09 12.97
C GLU A 230 9.32 -7.81 11.75
N LEU A 231 9.98 -7.68 10.60
CA LEU A 231 9.47 -8.15 9.32
C LEU A 231 10.23 -9.40 8.87
N SER A 232 9.48 -10.46 8.57
CA SER A 232 10.01 -11.66 7.93
C SER A 232 9.58 -11.75 6.47
N ASP A 233 10.45 -12.28 5.62
CA ASP A 233 10.15 -12.47 4.22
C ASP A 233 9.02 -13.49 4.01
N PRO A 234 8.16 -13.26 3.01
CA PRO A 234 7.12 -14.23 2.66
C PRO A 234 7.77 -15.55 2.27
N ARG A 235 7.26 -16.66 2.83
CA ARG A 235 7.62 -18.00 2.35
C ARG A 235 7.20 -18.13 0.88
N SER A 236 8.15 -18.37 -0.02
CA SER A 236 7.79 -18.75 -1.39
C SER A 236 7.48 -20.25 -1.44
N LEU A 237 6.47 -20.62 -2.22
CA LEU A 237 6.20 -22.02 -2.54
C LEU A 237 7.28 -22.65 -3.43
N SER A 238 8.17 -21.83 -3.98
CA SER A 238 9.31 -22.25 -4.79
C SER A 238 10.62 -22.34 -4.00
N ASP A 239 10.62 -21.88 -2.74
CA ASP A 239 11.83 -21.94 -1.93
C ASP A 239 12.12 -23.40 -1.55
N ALA A 240 13.40 -23.73 -1.42
CA ALA A 240 13.78 -25.05 -0.92
C ALA A 240 13.26 -25.19 0.51
N LEU A 241 12.54 -26.28 0.78
CA LEU A 241 12.06 -26.62 2.12
C LEU A 241 13.24 -26.72 3.08
N SER A 242 13.10 -26.14 4.28
CA SER A 242 14.09 -26.34 5.34
C SER A 242 14.17 -27.81 5.76
N GLU A 243 15.25 -28.22 6.43
CA GLU A 243 15.37 -29.60 6.94
C GLU A 243 14.21 -29.96 7.89
N GLU A 244 13.80 -29.01 8.74
CA GLU A 244 12.65 -29.16 9.65
C GLU A 244 11.32 -29.30 8.89
N GLU A 245 11.09 -28.50 7.84
CA GLU A 245 9.88 -28.61 7.00
C GLU A 245 9.84 -29.92 6.20
N GLN A 246 11.00 -30.41 5.77
CA GLN A 246 11.13 -31.71 5.13
C GLN A 246 10.81 -32.85 6.10
N GLU A 247 11.27 -32.76 7.34
CA GLU A 247 10.96 -33.73 8.40
C GLU A 247 9.48 -33.70 8.78
N ASP A 248 8.88 -32.52 8.91
CA ASP A 248 7.44 -32.36 9.17
C ASP A 248 6.60 -32.92 8.02
N LEU A 249 6.96 -32.63 6.77
CA LEU A 249 6.30 -33.21 5.59
C LEU A 249 6.48 -34.72 5.49
N ALA A 250 7.67 -35.23 5.80
CA ALA A 250 7.94 -36.67 5.82
C ALA A 250 7.13 -37.36 6.93
N SER A 251 7.02 -36.73 8.11
CA SER A 251 6.22 -37.23 9.22
C SER A 251 4.72 -37.24 8.88
N TRP A 252 4.22 -36.15 8.28
CA TRP A 252 2.85 -36.07 7.79
C TRP A 252 2.58 -37.09 6.68
N ALA A 253 3.45 -37.20 5.69
CA ALA A 253 3.34 -38.18 4.62
C ALA A 253 3.35 -39.62 5.15
N SER A 254 4.17 -39.90 6.17
CA SER A 254 4.18 -41.21 6.83
C SER A 254 2.89 -41.49 7.62
N SER A 255 2.23 -40.44 8.12
CA SER A 255 0.97 -40.53 8.87
C SER A 255 -0.25 -40.82 7.99
N LEU A 256 -0.17 -40.55 6.67
CA LEU A 256 -1.23 -40.85 5.70
C LEU A 256 -1.37 -42.35 5.38
N GLY A 257 -0.47 -43.19 5.89
CA GLY A 257 -0.46 -44.63 5.66
C GLY A 257 -0.05 -45.01 4.24
N SER A 258 0.05 -46.32 3.97
CA SER A 258 0.39 -46.82 2.62
C SER A 258 -0.74 -46.53 1.65
N THR A 259 -0.59 -45.53 0.79
CA THR A 259 -1.50 -45.34 -0.34
C THR A 259 -1.27 -46.46 -1.34
N SER A 260 -2.28 -47.29 -1.58
CA SER A 260 -2.26 -48.25 -2.69
C SER A 260 -2.34 -47.49 -4.02
N THR A 261 -1.42 -47.76 -4.95
CA THR A 261 -1.45 -47.22 -6.31
C THR A 261 -2.79 -47.54 -6.96
N THR A 262 -3.64 -46.54 -7.14
CA THR A 262 -4.90 -46.70 -7.87
C THR A 262 -4.60 -46.53 -9.35
N THR A 263 -4.92 -47.52 -10.16
CA THR A 263 -4.71 -47.49 -11.61
C THR A 263 -5.59 -46.41 -12.24
N ALA A 264 -5.08 -45.66 -13.22
CA ALA A 264 -5.78 -44.57 -13.90
C ALA A 264 -7.16 -44.94 -14.48
N SER A 265 -7.45 -46.23 -14.63
CA SER A 265 -8.76 -46.75 -15.06
C SER A 265 -9.89 -46.60 -14.03
N SER A 266 -9.62 -46.22 -12.78
CA SER A 266 -10.65 -46.09 -11.72
C SER A 266 -11.42 -44.75 -11.75
N HIS A 267 -11.05 -43.82 -12.63
CA HIS A 267 -11.77 -42.56 -12.83
C HIS A 267 -12.27 -42.44 -14.27
N LYS A 268 -13.12 -43.38 -14.70
CA LYS A 268 -13.96 -43.16 -15.88
C LYS A 268 -15.26 -42.54 -15.40
N ALA A 269 -15.41 -41.23 -15.60
CA ALA A 269 -16.71 -40.57 -15.51
C ALA A 269 -17.69 -41.34 -16.41
N THR A 270 -18.76 -41.84 -15.82
CA THR A 270 -19.82 -42.53 -16.56
C THR A 270 -20.59 -41.51 -17.38
N ASN A 271 -20.15 -41.26 -18.62
CA ASN A 271 -21.03 -40.71 -19.64
C ASN A 271 -22.03 -41.80 -20.02
N GLY A 272 -23.13 -41.87 -19.27
CA GLY A 272 -24.29 -42.66 -19.61
C GLY A 272 -25.00 -42.03 -20.81
N SER A 273 -24.67 -42.50 -22.01
CA SER A 273 -25.58 -42.43 -23.15
C SER A 273 -26.46 -43.66 -23.11
N ASP A 274 -27.60 -43.55 -22.42
CA ASP A 274 -28.75 -44.40 -22.71
C ASP A 274 -29.57 -43.71 -23.81
N SER A 275 -29.93 -44.48 -24.82
CA SER A 275 -30.47 -43.98 -26.09
C SER A 275 -31.98 -44.10 -26.02
N GLY A 276 -32.70 -42.98 -25.94
CA GLY A 276 -34.15 -42.98 -25.88
C GLY A 276 -34.77 -41.69 -26.41
N GLU A 277 -35.24 -41.77 -27.65
CA GLU A 277 -36.30 -40.97 -28.29
C GLU A 277 -36.06 -39.50 -28.75
N SER A 278 -36.19 -39.35 -30.07
CA SER A 278 -36.84 -38.28 -30.86
C SER A 278 -37.22 -36.98 -30.15
N SER A 279 -36.80 -35.84 -30.69
CA SER A 279 -37.50 -35.10 -31.77
C SER A 279 -37.04 -33.64 -31.90
N SER A 280 -36.98 -33.19 -33.16
CA SER A 280 -37.22 -31.83 -33.68
C SER A 280 -36.47 -30.58 -33.16
N ASP A 281 -35.92 -29.90 -34.18
CA ASP A 281 -35.94 -28.46 -34.44
C ASP A 281 -34.85 -27.53 -33.90
N SER A 282 -33.97 -27.19 -34.86
CA SER A 282 -33.77 -25.85 -35.43
C SER A 282 -33.19 -24.71 -34.57
N SER A 283 -32.24 -24.04 -35.25
CA SER A 283 -31.84 -22.63 -35.18
C SER A 283 -30.75 -22.20 -34.19
N GLY A 284 -29.52 -22.13 -34.72
CA GLY A 284 -28.79 -20.87 -34.95
C GLY A 284 -28.34 -20.05 -33.75
N ALA A 285 -27.02 -20.03 -33.51
CA ALA A 285 -26.30 -18.83 -33.11
C ALA A 285 -24.83 -18.97 -33.51
N GLU A 286 -24.29 -17.90 -34.07
CA GLU A 286 -23.05 -17.77 -34.81
C GLU A 286 -21.81 -17.87 -33.90
N GLU A 287 -20.75 -18.47 -34.44
CA GLU A 287 -19.38 -18.28 -34.00
C GLU A 287 -18.95 -16.84 -34.31
N SER A 288 -18.40 -16.15 -33.32
CA SER A 288 -17.46 -15.06 -33.58
C SER A 288 -16.12 -15.46 -32.96
N GLU A 289 -15.21 -15.85 -33.84
CA GLU A 289 -13.77 -15.79 -33.63
C GLU A 289 -13.37 -14.32 -33.41
N ASP A 290 -12.81 -13.99 -32.25
CA ASP A 290 -11.61 -13.15 -32.12
C ASP A 290 -11.29 -13.00 -30.64
N ASP A 291 -10.14 -13.52 -30.20
CA ASP A 291 -9.44 -13.09 -28.98
C ASP A 291 -8.06 -13.74 -28.97
N ASN A 292 -7.21 -13.27 -29.88
CA ASN A 292 -5.77 -13.43 -29.78
C ASN A 292 -5.12 -12.04 -29.69
N GLU A 293 -5.55 -11.24 -28.72
CA GLU A 293 -4.78 -10.08 -28.27
C GLU A 293 -3.81 -10.50 -27.16
N PRO A 294 -2.52 -10.17 -27.28
CA PRO A 294 -1.59 -10.33 -26.18
C PRO A 294 -2.04 -9.42 -25.01
N ARG A 295 -2.08 -10.00 -23.81
CA ARG A 295 -2.35 -9.25 -22.57
C ARG A 295 -1.35 -8.09 -22.48
N PRO A 296 -1.79 -6.85 -22.17
CA PRO A 296 -0.86 -5.74 -22.04
C PRO A 296 0.09 -6.03 -20.87
N GLU A 297 1.37 -6.17 -21.20
CA GLU A 297 2.47 -6.13 -20.25
C GLU A 297 2.47 -4.74 -19.60
N PHE A 298 2.40 -4.72 -18.27
CA PHE A 298 2.52 -3.49 -17.49
C PHE A 298 4.00 -3.07 -17.47
N GLU A 299 4.44 -2.39 -18.52
CA GLU A 299 5.68 -1.62 -18.54
C GLU A 299 5.37 -0.20 -18.04
N ASP A 300 5.37 -0.01 -16.72
CA ASP A 300 5.42 1.32 -16.09
C ASP A 300 6.90 1.74 -15.98
N ASP A 301 7.50 2.17 -17.10
CA ASP A 301 8.80 2.84 -17.11
C ASP A 301 8.62 4.29 -16.58
N PRO A 302 9.26 4.67 -15.46
CA PRO A 302 9.19 6.00 -14.88
C PRO A 302 9.86 7.11 -15.74
N MET A 303 10.19 6.87 -17.01
CA MET A 303 10.72 7.89 -17.92
C MET A 303 9.67 8.47 -18.90
N ASP A 304 8.51 7.84 -19.08
CA ASP A 304 7.55 8.25 -20.12
C ASP A 304 6.73 9.50 -19.78
N TRP A 305 6.60 9.83 -18.50
CA TRP A 305 5.91 11.05 -18.06
C TRP A 305 6.75 12.33 -18.23
N ILE A 306 8.08 12.21 -18.21
CA ILE A 306 9.00 13.35 -18.37
C ILE A 306 9.14 13.76 -19.84
N ARG A 307 9.02 12.82 -20.79
CA ARG A 307 9.06 13.14 -22.23
C ARG A 307 7.83 13.94 -22.69
N ARG A 308 6.66 13.73 -22.10
CA ARG A 308 5.45 14.49 -22.45
C ARG A 308 5.52 15.98 -22.07
N ASP A 309 6.22 16.32 -20.98
CA ASP A 309 6.38 17.72 -20.55
C ASP A 309 7.44 18.47 -21.39
N ILE A 310 8.32 17.76 -22.11
CA ILE A 310 9.35 18.37 -22.97
C ILE A 310 8.83 18.59 -24.41
N GLU A 311 7.96 17.73 -24.91
CA GLU A 311 7.43 17.82 -26.29
C GLU A 311 6.17 18.68 -26.42
N GLY A 312 5.53 19.04 -25.30
CA GLY A 312 4.30 19.85 -25.23
C GLY A 312 4.51 21.37 -25.14
N GLY A 313 5.60 21.90 -25.71
CA GLY A 313 5.81 23.35 -25.80
C GLY A 313 4.73 24.05 -26.64
N PRO A 314 4.29 25.26 -26.28
CA PRO A 314 3.12 25.90 -26.89
C PRO A 314 3.37 26.30 -28.35
N GLU A 315 2.49 25.86 -29.25
CA GLU A 315 2.14 26.61 -30.47
C GLU A 315 0.98 27.57 -30.20
#